data_AF-A0A6A2G1E6-F1
#
_entry.id   AF-A0A6A2G1E6-F1
#
_cell.length_a   1.000
_cell.length_b   1.000
_cell.length_c   1.000
_cell.angle_alpha   90.00
_cell.angle_beta   90.00
_cell.angle_gamma   90.00
#
_symmetry.space_group_name_H-M   'P 1'
#
loop_
_entity.id
_entity.type
_entity.pdbx_description
1 polymer ?
#
loop_
_entity_poly.entity_id
_entity_poly.type
_entity_poly.pdbx_seq_one_letter_code
_entity_poly.pdbx_strand_id
1 'polypeptide(L)'
;MASLTKAINKDLFDSILPTFGNQRVHIPVWDEGQKMFLCEEYESASGNRYYKGVRFCDRIVVVEKVGLYHNWTYIDGIEVYAFNGTRLELVQKRDYDKVHRNEEFIRKELEIMVRNFFEGVLKAQRSCMPQEELEEKAKGIIDGCYKSFLDSDYNTRLTQILPQIEQK
;
A
#
# COMPACT_ATOMS: atom_id res chain seq x y z
N MET A 1 -13.96 -26.27 -27.14
CA MET A 1 -13.73 -25.64 -25.82
C MET A 1 -12.30 -25.17 -25.57
N ALA A 2 -11.32 -25.41 -26.46
CA ALA A 2 -9.93 -24.95 -26.28
C ALA A 2 -9.67 -23.47 -26.64
N SER A 3 -10.63 -22.73 -27.24
CA SER A 3 -10.41 -21.34 -27.68
C SER A 3 -10.63 -20.31 -26.58
N LEU A 4 -11.54 -20.56 -25.63
CA LEU A 4 -11.84 -19.61 -24.54
C LEU A 4 -10.70 -19.56 -23.52
N THR A 5 -10.22 -20.73 -23.07
CA THR A 5 -9.11 -20.83 -22.11
C THR A 5 -7.80 -20.29 -22.68
N LYS A 6 -7.59 -20.44 -24.00
CA LYS A 6 -6.41 -19.93 -24.70
C LYS A 6 -6.47 -18.41 -24.91
N ALA A 7 -7.67 -17.85 -25.14
CA ALA A 7 -7.87 -16.40 -25.20
C ALA A 7 -7.69 -15.75 -23.81
N ILE A 8 -8.31 -16.31 -22.78
CA ILE A 8 -8.17 -15.84 -21.39
C ILE A 8 -6.70 -15.86 -20.94
N ASN A 9 -5.97 -16.94 -21.23
CA ASN A 9 -4.55 -17.02 -20.87
C ASN A 9 -3.69 -16.07 -21.71
N LYS A 10 -3.99 -15.88 -23.00
CA LYS A 10 -3.26 -14.94 -23.83
C LYS A 10 -3.46 -13.51 -23.32
N ASP A 11 -4.68 -13.11 -23.00
CA ASP A 11 -4.98 -11.78 -22.44
C ASP A 11 -4.34 -11.60 -21.04
N LEU A 12 -4.26 -12.67 -20.24
CA LEU A 12 -3.55 -12.65 -18.95
C LEU A 12 -2.04 -12.49 -19.13
N PHE A 13 -1.41 -13.26 -20.02
CA PHE A 13 0.03 -13.14 -20.24
C PHE A 13 0.40 -11.85 -20.96
N ASP A 14 -0.41 -11.37 -21.90
CA ASP A 14 -0.20 -10.09 -22.58
C ASP A 14 -0.42 -8.90 -21.62
N SER A 15 -1.24 -9.05 -20.59
CA SER A 15 -1.35 -8.04 -19.53
C SER A 15 -0.15 -8.07 -18.59
N ILE A 16 0.27 -9.26 -18.10
CA ILE A 16 1.43 -9.42 -17.21
C ILE A 16 2.75 -9.08 -17.93
N LEU A 17 2.93 -9.57 -19.14
CA LEU A 17 4.12 -9.42 -19.98
C LEU A 17 3.70 -8.83 -21.33
N PRO A 18 3.49 -7.50 -21.40
CA PRO A 18 3.10 -6.87 -22.65
C PRO A 18 4.17 -7.08 -23.71
N THR A 19 3.71 -7.22 -24.94
CA THR A 19 4.60 -7.23 -26.11
C THR A 19 5.38 -5.91 -26.17
N PHE A 20 6.65 -5.99 -26.51
CA PHE A 20 7.54 -4.82 -26.57
C PHE A 20 6.92 -3.68 -27.40
N GLY A 21 6.88 -2.47 -26.84
CA GLY A 21 6.22 -1.31 -27.44
C GLY A 21 4.81 -1.05 -26.92
N ASN A 22 4.20 -1.99 -26.20
CA ASN A 22 2.92 -1.78 -25.51
C ASN A 22 3.15 -1.48 -24.03
N GLN A 23 2.38 -0.54 -23.49
CA GLN A 23 2.44 -0.19 -22.08
C GLN A 23 1.80 -1.31 -21.24
N ARG A 24 2.43 -1.64 -20.11
CA ARG A 24 1.85 -2.55 -19.12
C ARG A 24 0.61 -1.89 -18.52
N VAL A 25 -0.53 -2.57 -18.57
CA VAL A 25 -1.80 -2.01 -18.08
C VAL A 25 -2.00 -2.41 -16.63
N HIS A 26 -2.05 -1.44 -15.71
CA HIS A 26 -2.56 -1.53 -14.33
C HIS A 26 -2.40 -2.88 -13.61
N ILE A 27 -1.19 -3.43 -13.58
CA ILE A 27 -0.89 -4.62 -12.77
C ILE A 27 -0.01 -4.19 -11.61
N PRO A 28 -0.44 -4.43 -10.36
CA PRO A 28 0.39 -4.23 -9.19
C PRO A 28 1.69 -5.02 -9.32
N VAL A 29 2.82 -4.33 -9.16
CA VAL A 29 4.16 -4.94 -9.22
C VAL A 29 4.76 -4.97 -7.84
N TRP A 30 5.15 -6.15 -7.36
CA TRP A 30 5.88 -6.24 -6.10
C TRP A 30 7.30 -5.68 -6.24
N ASP A 31 7.64 -4.71 -5.39
CA ASP A 31 8.99 -4.17 -5.22
C ASP A 31 9.59 -4.68 -3.89
N GLU A 32 10.58 -5.55 -4.01
CA GLU A 32 11.25 -6.16 -2.86
C GLU A 32 12.12 -5.18 -2.06
N GLY A 33 12.65 -4.15 -2.70
CA GLY A 33 13.46 -3.13 -2.03
C GLY A 33 12.61 -2.23 -1.15
N GLN A 34 11.38 -1.97 -1.57
CA GLN A 34 10.44 -1.09 -0.88
C GLN A 34 9.39 -1.84 -0.05
N LYS A 35 9.37 -3.18 -0.12
CA LYS A 35 8.42 -4.07 0.55
C LYS A 35 6.97 -3.65 0.32
N MET A 36 6.63 -3.34 -0.94
CA MET A 36 5.29 -2.88 -1.31
C MET A 36 4.96 -3.19 -2.77
N PHE A 37 3.68 -3.19 -3.08
CA PHE A 37 3.18 -3.24 -4.44
C PHE A 37 3.12 -1.83 -5.05
N LEU A 38 3.73 -1.64 -6.20
CA LEU A 38 3.61 -0.43 -7.00
C LEU A 38 2.37 -0.55 -7.89
N CYS A 39 1.44 0.37 -7.73
CA CYS A 39 0.16 0.42 -8.44
C CYS A 39 0.01 1.78 -9.13
N GLU A 40 -0.86 1.85 -10.14
CA GLU A 40 -1.27 3.11 -10.80
C GLU A 40 -0.10 4.01 -11.24
N GLU A 41 0.90 3.44 -11.89
CA GLU A 41 2.00 4.21 -12.43
C GLU A 41 1.54 5.11 -13.60
N TYR A 42 1.83 6.41 -13.52
CA TYR A 42 1.57 7.33 -14.62
C TYR A 42 2.63 8.44 -14.69
N GLU A 43 2.77 9.03 -15.89
CA GLU A 43 3.65 10.18 -16.14
C GLU A 43 2.78 11.40 -16.46
N SER A 44 3.04 12.53 -15.79
CA SER A 44 2.35 13.78 -16.08
C SER A 44 2.83 14.39 -17.39
N ALA A 45 2.05 15.33 -17.94
CA ALA A 45 2.46 16.10 -19.12
C ALA A 45 3.79 16.88 -18.94
N SER A 46 4.20 17.10 -17.69
CA SER A 46 5.48 17.74 -17.35
C SER A 46 6.64 16.75 -17.17
N GLY A 47 6.44 15.45 -17.46
CA GLY A 47 7.47 14.41 -17.34
C GLY A 47 7.71 13.88 -15.92
N ASN A 48 6.84 14.21 -14.96
CA ASN A 48 6.96 13.70 -13.59
C ASN A 48 6.24 12.36 -13.48
N ARG A 49 6.87 11.37 -12.85
CA ARG A 49 6.27 10.05 -12.66
C ARG A 49 5.64 9.94 -11.30
N TYR A 50 4.54 9.21 -11.22
CA TYR A 50 3.80 9.00 -9.99
C TYR A 50 3.39 7.54 -9.90
N TYR A 51 3.29 7.03 -8.67
CA TYR A 51 2.75 5.72 -8.39
C TYR A 51 2.11 5.68 -7.00
N LYS A 52 1.19 4.73 -6.79
CA LYS A 52 0.67 4.36 -5.47
C LYS A 52 1.48 3.17 -4.93
N GLY A 53 2.19 3.36 -3.84
CA GLY A 53 2.87 2.29 -3.11
C GLY A 53 1.93 1.66 -2.09
N VAL A 54 1.62 0.38 -2.23
CA VAL A 54 0.63 -0.32 -1.40
C VAL A 54 1.32 -1.42 -0.58
N ARG A 55 1.26 -1.32 0.74
CA ARG A 55 1.70 -2.39 1.65
C ARG A 55 0.65 -2.72 2.68
N PHE A 56 0.68 -3.92 3.21
CA PHE A 56 -0.40 -4.39 4.08
C PHE A 56 0.03 -5.55 4.95
N CYS A 57 -0.69 -5.68 6.06
CA CYS A 57 -0.67 -6.86 6.92
C CYS A 57 -2.10 -7.40 7.08
N ASP A 58 -2.31 -8.31 8.03
CA ASP A 58 -3.62 -8.89 8.34
C ASP A 58 -4.64 -7.87 8.90
N ARG A 59 -4.19 -6.70 9.35
CA ARG A 59 -5.02 -5.70 10.05
C ARG A 59 -5.22 -4.39 9.29
N ILE A 60 -4.20 -3.92 8.60
CA ILE A 60 -4.22 -2.62 7.92
C ILE A 60 -3.63 -2.70 6.53
N VAL A 61 -3.96 -1.69 5.74
CA VAL A 61 -3.38 -1.38 4.44
C VAL A 61 -2.87 0.03 4.47
N VAL A 62 -1.67 0.23 3.95
CA VAL A 62 -1.00 1.51 3.81
C VAL A 62 -0.86 1.82 2.33
N VAL A 63 -1.25 3.03 1.94
CA VAL A 63 -1.08 3.55 0.58
C VAL A 63 -0.22 4.81 0.66
N GLU A 64 0.93 4.78 0.00
CA GLU A 64 1.82 5.92 -0.24
C GLU A 64 1.54 6.52 -1.60
N LYS A 65 1.30 7.82 -1.67
CA LYS A 65 1.28 8.56 -2.94
C LYS A 65 2.68 9.10 -3.20
N VAL A 66 3.37 8.48 -4.15
CA VAL A 66 4.78 8.77 -4.41
C VAL A 66 4.92 9.47 -5.75
N GLY A 67 5.71 10.55 -5.76
CA GLY A 67 6.12 11.24 -6.96
C GLY A 67 7.64 11.14 -7.17
N LEU A 68 8.07 11.06 -8.43
CA LEU A 68 9.46 11.16 -8.84
C LEU A 68 9.63 12.43 -9.65
N TYR A 69 10.49 13.32 -9.15
CA TYR A 69 10.89 14.55 -9.81
C TYR A 69 12.39 14.50 -10.07
N HIS A 70 12.77 14.36 -11.35
CA HIS A 70 14.15 14.13 -11.78
C HIS A 70 14.84 13.01 -10.96
N ASN A 71 15.77 13.37 -10.07
CA ASN A 71 16.56 12.43 -9.28
C ASN A 71 16.05 12.25 -7.84
N TRP A 72 14.88 12.83 -7.51
CA TRP A 72 14.33 12.81 -6.16
C TRP A 72 12.91 12.22 -6.14
N THR A 73 12.74 11.17 -5.33
CA THR A 73 11.46 10.61 -4.89
C THR A 73 10.87 11.32 -3.65
N TYR A 74 9.64 11.84 -3.77
CA TYR A 74 8.91 12.50 -2.68
C TYR A 74 7.58 11.81 -2.40
N ILE A 75 7.03 12.09 -1.22
CA ILE A 75 5.70 11.64 -0.81
C ILE A 75 4.74 12.82 -0.80
N ASP A 76 3.58 12.64 -1.44
CA ASP A 76 2.47 13.60 -1.48
C ASP A 76 1.38 13.25 -0.46
N GLY A 77 1.34 12.00 0.00
CA GLY A 77 0.36 11.58 0.98
C GLY A 77 0.53 10.15 1.45
N ILE A 78 0.04 9.89 2.65
CA ILE A 78 -0.09 8.57 3.25
C ILE A 78 -1.56 8.37 3.64
N GLU A 79 -2.10 7.21 3.28
CA GLU A 79 -3.41 6.75 3.69
C GLU A 79 -3.27 5.43 4.42
N VAL A 80 -3.97 5.29 5.55
CA VAL A 80 -4.06 4.06 6.32
C VAL A 80 -5.51 3.62 6.34
N TYR A 81 -5.73 2.39 5.90
CA TYR A 81 -7.02 1.73 5.91
C TYR A 81 -6.98 0.55 6.88
N ALA A 82 -8.11 0.27 7.53
CA ALA A 82 -8.29 -0.90 8.37
C ALA A 82 -9.39 -1.82 7.81
N PHE A 83 -9.27 -3.11 8.11
CA PHE A 83 -10.34 -4.07 7.81
C PHE A 83 -11.42 -4.01 8.89
N ASN A 84 -12.67 -3.74 8.50
CA ASN A 84 -13.82 -3.82 9.40
C ASN A 84 -14.47 -5.22 9.44
N GLY A 85 -13.76 -6.24 8.92
CA GLY A 85 -14.24 -7.62 8.77
C GLY A 85 -14.90 -7.93 7.42
N THR A 86 -15.33 -6.93 6.65
CA THR A 86 -15.92 -7.14 5.30
C THR A 86 -15.39 -6.20 4.22
N ARG A 87 -14.89 -5.02 4.60
CA ARG A 87 -14.43 -3.95 3.69
C ARG A 87 -13.22 -3.21 4.26
N LEU A 88 -12.53 -2.52 3.36
CA LEU A 88 -11.47 -1.55 3.69
C LEU A 88 -12.05 -0.17 3.98
N GLU A 89 -11.85 0.31 5.20
CA GLU A 89 -12.26 1.64 5.67
C GLU A 89 -11.04 2.54 5.89
N LEU A 90 -11.10 3.79 5.41
CA LEU A 90 -10.05 4.78 5.64
C LEU A 90 -10.09 5.21 7.11
N VAL A 91 -9.00 4.98 7.83
CA VAL A 91 -8.90 5.33 9.26
C VAL A 91 -8.06 6.58 9.51
N GLN A 92 -7.03 6.81 8.70
CA GLN A 92 -6.18 7.99 8.77
C GLN A 92 -5.69 8.38 7.38
N LYS A 93 -5.56 9.69 7.17
CA LYS A 93 -4.99 10.26 5.94
C LYS A 93 -4.14 11.47 6.31
N ARG A 94 -2.99 11.60 5.66
CA ARG A 94 -2.12 12.77 5.77
C ARG A 94 -1.60 13.13 4.39
N ASP A 95 -1.86 14.35 3.96
CA ASP A 95 -1.31 14.92 2.73
C ASP A 95 -0.04 15.72 3.07
N TYR A 96 0.93 15.71 2.18
CA TYR A 96 2.21 16.42 2.31
C TYR A 96 2.44 17.30 1.09
N ASP A 97 3.20 18.38 1.27
CA ASP A 97 3.72 19.18 0.17
C ASP A 97 5.14 18.70 -0.18
N LYS A 98 5.22 17.63 -0.96
CA LYS A 98 6.45 17.06 -1.54
C LYS A 98 7.60 16.84 -0.54
N VAL A 99 7.35 16.01 0.47
CA VAL A 99 8.37 15.66 1.48
C VAL A 99 9.28 14.57 0.94
N HIS A 100 10.58 14.60 1.29
CA HIS A 100 11.51 13.56 0.86
C HIS A 100 11.07 12.18 1.34
N ARG A 101 10.97 11.22 0.42
CA ARG A 101 10.56 9.86 0.75
C ARG A 101 11.70 9.14 1.47
N ASN A 102 11.58 9.02 2.79
CA ASN A 102 12.50 8.28 3.64
C ASN A 102 11.72 7.20 4.41
N GLU A 103 12.18 5.95 4.38
CA GLU A 103 11.51 4.83 5.04
C GLU A 103 11.36 5.04 6.55
N GLU A 104 12.40 5.52 7.24
CA GLU A 104 12.36 5.79 8.68
C GLU A 104 11.32 6.86 9.02
N PHE A 105 11.23 7.91 8.19
CA PHE A 105 10.21 8.95 8.32
C PHE A 105 8.81 8.35 8.15
N ILE A 106 8.59 7.56 7.10
CA ILE A 106 7.28 6.97 6.81
C ILE A 106 6.87 6.00 7.92
N ARG A 107 7.78 5.16 8.40
CA ARG A 107 7.51 4.24 9.53
C ARG A 107 7.03 5.00 10.77
N LYS A 108 7.75 6.06 11.16
CA LYS A 108 7.38 6.89 12.32
C LYS A 108 6.01 7.56 12.12
N GLU A 109 5.75 8.10 10.93
CA GLU A 109 4.46 8.71 10.62
C GLU A 109 3.31 7.69 10.68
N LEU A 110 3.52 6.48 10.15
CA LEU A 110 2.54 5.40 10.22
C LEU A 110 2.28 4.93 11.65
N GLU A 111 3.31 4.79 12.47
CA GLU A 111 3.18 4.46 13.90
C GLU A 111 2.32 5.50 14.62
N ILE A 112 2.57 6.80 14.37
CA ILE A 112 1.78 7.90 14.93
C ILE A 112 0.33 7.83 14.44
N MET A 113 0.10 7.60 13.15
CA MET A 113 -1.25 7.49 12.58
C MET A 113 -2.05 6.33 13.20
N VAL A 114 -1.44 5.14 13.32
CA VAL A 114 -2.08 3.98 13.93
C VAL A 114 -2.33 4.19 15.42
N ARG A 115 -1.38 4.79 16.14
CA ARG A 115 -1.59 5.18 17.55
C ARG A 115 -2.78 6.12 17.71
N ASN A 116 -2.84 7.19 16.91
CA ASN A 116 -3.92 8.17 16.99
C ASN A 116 -5.29 7.52 16.72
N PHE A 117 -5.33 6.54 15.81
CA PHE A 117 -6.52 5.73 15.58
C PHE A 117 -6.91 4.92 16.82
N PHE A 118 -5.97 4.21 17.45
CA PHE A 118 -6.24 3.48 18.69
C PHE A 118 -6.73 4.37 19.82
N GLU A 119 -6.08 5.52 20.04
CA GLU A 119 -6.52 6.48 21.04
C GLU A 119 -7.95 6.98 20.77
N GLY A 120 -8.29 7.24 19.50
CA GLY A 120 -9.64 7.62 19.10
C GLY A 120 -10.68 6.54 19.45
N VAL A 121 -10.37 5.28 19.15
CA VAL A 121 -11.26 4.14 19.46
C VAL A 121 -11.39 3.92 20.96
N LEU A 122 -10.29 3.95 21.72
CA LEU A 122 -10.30 3.77 23.18
C LEU A 122 -11.10 4.87 23.88
N LYS A 123 -10.95 6.13 23.43
CA LYS A 123 -11.76 7.26 23.93
C LYS A 123 -13.25 7.05 23.69
N ALA A 124 -13.63 6.57 22.51
CA ALA A 124 -15.03 6.27 22.19
C ALA A 124 -15.59 5.11 23.05
N GLN A 125 -14.77 4.11 23.37
CA GLN A 125 -15.14 2.95 24.18
C GLN A 125 -15.05 3.22 25.70
N ARG A 126 -14.57 4.40 26.12
CA ARG A 126 -14.30 4.75 27.53
C ARG A 126 -13.34 3.76 28.22
N SER A 127 -12.41 3.20 27.45
CA SER A 127 -11.36 2.31 27.93
C SER A 127 -10.02 3.05 27.97
N CYS A 128 -9.10 2.60 28.79
CA CYS A 128 -7.72 3.07 28.78
C CYS A 128 -6.76 1.90 28.54
N MET A 129 -5.63 2.22 27.90
CA MET A 129 -4.49 1.33 27.70
C MET A 129 -3.23 2.14 28.02
N PRO A 130 -2.21 1.54 28.66
CA PRO A 130 -0.93 2.21 28.86
C PRO A 130 -0.33 2.66 27.52
N GLN A 131 0.31 3.84 27.51
CA GLN A 131 0.87 4.41 26.29
C GLN A 131 1.96 3.51 25.70
N GLU A 132 2.80 2.92 26.53
CA GLU A 132 3.87 1.98 26.11
C GLU A 132 3.30 0.76 25.38
N GLU A 133 2.23 0.16 25.89
CA GLU A 133 1.58 -0.99 25.25
C GLU A 133 0.98 -0.59 23.90
N LEU A 134 0.39 0.61 23.82
CA LEU A 134 -0.21 1.11 22.60
C LEU A 134 0.85 1.40 21.52
N GLU A 135 2.00 1.95 21.90
CA GLU A 135 3.15 2.17 21.03
C GLU A 135 3.74 0.84 20.53
N GLU A 136 3.89 -0.15 21.40
CA GLU A 136 4.37 -1.48 21.01
C GLU A 136 3.40 -2.16 20.03
N LYS A 137 2.08 -2.07 20.28
CA LYS A 137 1.04 -2.61 19.38
C LYS A 137 1.06 -1.90 18.02
N ALA A 138 1.17 -0.59 17.99
CA ALA A 138 1.21 0.19 16.75
C ALA A 138 2.45 -0.21 15.93
N LYS A 139 3.63 -0.23 16.57
CA LYS A 139 4.88 -0.64 15.95
C LYS A 139 4.81 -2.05 15.37
N GLY A 140 4.32 -3.03 16.13
CA GLY A 140 4.20 -4.41 15.66
C GLY A 140 3.30 -4.55 14.42
N ILE A 141 2.26 -3.74 14.30
CA ILE A 141 1.38 -3.71 13.11
C ILE A 141 2.10 -3.11 11.91
N ILE A 142 2.83 -2.00 12.11
CA ILE A 142 3.61 -1.37 11.05
C ILE A 142 4.71 -2.30 10.57
N ASP A 143 5.46 -2.94 11.47
CA ASP A 143 6.50 -3.91 11.12
C ASP A 143 5.94 -5.06 10.28
N GLY A 144 4.74 -5.54 10.60
CA GLY A 144 4.04 -6.54 9.80
C GLY A 144 3.74 -6.12 8.35
N CYS A 145 3.58 -4.82 8.09
CA CYS A 145 3.38 -4.29 6.74
C CYS A 145 4.66 -4.27 5.89
N TYR A 146 5.84 -4.32 6.52
CA TYR A 146 7.15 -4.35 5.85
C TYR A 146 7.69 -5.77 5.64
N LYS A 147 6.89 -6.80 5.95
CA LYS A 147 7.23 -8.20 5.67
C LYS A 147 7.39 -8.42 4.17
N SER A 148 8.34 -9.26 3.77
CA SER A 148 8.53 -9.57 2.36
C SER A 148 7.41 -10.46 1.85
N PHE A 149 6.84 -10.11 0.69
CA PHE A 149 5.91 -10.97 -0.03
C PHE A 149 6.55 -12.28 -0.49
N LEU A 150 7.89 -12.32 -0.61
CA LEU A 150 8.64 -13.51 -1.01
C LEU A 150 8.87 -14.48 0.17
N ASP A 151 8.53 -14.08 1.40
CA ASP A 151 8.63 -14.94 2.56
C ASP A 151 7.61 -16.09 2.47
N SER A 152 8.05 -17.32 2.79
CA SER A 152 7.21 -18.53 2.66
C SER A 152 5.94 -18.51 3.53
N ASP A 153 5.94 -17.71 4.59
CA ASP A 153 4.85 -17.55 5.55
C ASP A 153 4.10 -16.22 5.35
N TYR A 154 4.28 -15.55 4.20
CA TYR A 154 3.46 -14.40 3.83
C TYR A 154 2.05 -14.83 3.48
N ASN A 155 1.04 -14.14 4.02
CA ASN A 155 -0.35 -14.46 3.76
C ASN A 155 -0.78 -13.95 2.38
N THR A 156 -0.60 -14.77 1.35
CA THR A 156 -0.91 -14.43 -0.04
C THR A 156 -2.38 -14.09 -0.29
N ARG A 157 -3.32 -14.52 0.57
CA ARG A 157 -4.74 -14.15 0.45
C ARG A 157 -4.96 -12.65 0.54
N LEU A 158 -4.08 -11.93 1.23
CA LEU A 158 -4.14 -10.47 1.36
C LEU A 158 -3.98 -9.76 0.00
N THR A 159 -3.37 -10.39 -1.02
CA THR A 159 -3.25 -9.80 -2.35
C THR A 159 -4.59 -9.54 -3.04
N GLN A 160 -5.68 -10.19 -2.59
CA GLN A 160 -7.04 -9.93 -3.08
C GLN A 160 -7.54 -8.51 -2.79
N ILE A 161 -6.83 -7.75 -1.95
CA ILE A 161 -7.16 -6.36 -1.67
C ILE A 161 -6.68 -5.41 -2.76
N LEU A 162 -5.66 -5.79 -3.55
CA LEU A 162 -5.07 -4.91 -4.57
C LEU A 162 -6.12 -4.41 -5.58
N PRO A 163 -7.00 -5.27 -6.14
CA PRO A 163 -8.08 -4.81 -7.02
C PRO A 163 -9.08 -3.88 -6.34
N GLN A 164 -9.25 -3.96 -5.01
CA GLN A 164 -10.17 -3.07 -4.28
C GLN A 164 -9.57 -1.68 -4.05
N ILE A 165 -8.25 -1.56 -4.09
CA ILE A 165 -7.52 -0.30 -3.92
C ILE A 165 -7.40 0.41 -5.27
N GLU A 166 -7.18 -0.33 -6.36
CA GLU A 166 -7.15 0.23 -7.71
C GLU A 166 -8.50 0.79 -8.20
N GLN A 167 -9.61 0.32 -7.60
CA GLN A 167 -10.96 0.82 -7.90
C GLN A 167 -11.32 2.12 -7.15
N LYS A 168 -10.45 2.62 -6.25
CA LYS A 168 -10.67 3.81 -5.42
C LYS A 168 -9.77 4.98 -5.83
#